data_AF-A0A553I5C0-F1
#
_entry.id   AF-A0A553I5C0-F1
#
_cell.length_a   1.000
_cell.length_b   1.000
_cell.length_c   1.000
_cell.angle_alpha   90.00
_cell.angle_beta   90.00
_cell.angle_gamma   90.00
#
_symmetry.space_group_name_H-M   'P 1'
#
loop_
_entity.id
_entity.type
_entity.pdbx_description
1 polymer ?
#
loop_
_entity_poly.entity_id
_entity_poly.type
_entity_poly.pdbx_seq_one_letter_code
_entity_poly.pdbx_strand_id
1 'polypeptide(L)'
;MFTQPILRLFAFLAIPIAALAASGAAVSKRFSTVPFAPATPEQGAFDKCSTEGHHKGDLAHSAPMLDCLEIGDWAKNNNGMWILDATTDGDNDWHLLHAQGACALVVKNTQATSIGNKDVVDFIEAVHMGDGIELGPVEELGTFYGCQGGADVSFWLRSSDS
;
A
#
# COMPACT_ATOMS: atom_id res chain seq x y z
N MET A 1 -1.40 -63.55 45.28
CA MET A 1 0.08 -63.66 45.19
C MET A 1 0.53 -62.70 44.09
N PHE A 2 1.35 -61.73 44.49
CA PHE A 2 1.95 -60.69 43.66
C PHE A 2 3.04 -61.28 42.76
N THR A 3 3.21 -60.73 41.54
CA THR A 3 4.51 -60.28 40.98
C THR A 3 4.37 -59.71 39.55
N GLN A 4 4.53 -58.38 39.43
CA GLN A 4 5.30 -57.74 38.33
C GLN A 4 6.81 -57.83 38.68
N PRO A 5 7.80 -57.40 37.85
CA PRO A 5 7.76 -56.69 36.56
C PRO A 5 8.72 -57.31 35.50
N ILE A 6 8.82 -56.71 34.30
CA ILE A 6 10.12 -56.43 33.64
C ILE A 6 9.89 -55.37 32.56
N LEU A 7 10.51 -54.23 32.82
CA LEU A 7 10.78 -53.11 31.92
C LEU A 7 11.42 -53.62 30.62
N ARG A 8 10.90 -53.25 29.45
CA ARG A 8 11.69 -53.24 28.21
C ARG A 8 11.77 -51.81 27.68
N LEU A 9 12.89 -51.18 28.03
CA LEU A 9 13.43 -49.99 27.40
C LEU A 9 13.59 -50.25 25.90
N PHE A 10 12.86 -49.54 25.05
CA PHE A 10 13.24 -49.35 23.65
C PHE A 10 13.67 -47.90 23.49
N ALA A 11 14.97 -47.69 23.65
CA ALA A 11 15.64 -46.50 23.17
C ALA A 11 15.97 -46.72 21.70
N PHE A 12 15.28 -46.00 20.80
CA PHE A 12 15.72 -45.85 19.42
C PHE A 12 15.68 -44.38 19.01
N LEU A 13 16.90 -43.85 18.91
CA LEU A 13 17.42 -42.77 18.09
C LEU A 13 16.52 -41.57 17.76
N ALA A 14 16.97 -40.43 18.29
CA ALA A 14 16.76 -39.10 17.75
C ALA A 14 17.10 -39.04 16.24
N ILE A 15 16.17 -38.50 15.46
CA ILE A 15 16.48 -37.80 14.22
C ILE A 15 15.97 -36.37 14.43
N PRO A 16 16.85 -35.36 14.55
CA PRO A 16 16.42 -33.99 14.49
C PRO A 16 16.11 -33.71 13.01
N ILE A 17 14.84 -33.76 12.62
CA ILE A 17 14.44 -33.07 11.40
C ILE A 17 14.42 -31.60 11.76
N ALA A 18 15.62 -31.01 11.76
CA ALA A 18 15.81 -29.59 11.57
C ALA A 18 15.32 -29.27 10.17
N ALA A 19 14.00 -29.19 10.01
CA ALA A 19 13.42 -28.41 8.95
C ALA A 19 13.70 -26.95 9.32
N LEU A 20 14.89 -26.48 8.92
CA LEU A 20 15.03 -25.09 8.52
C LEU A 20 14.06 -24.90 7.35
N ALA A 21 12.79 -24.69 7.66
CA ALA A 21 12.04 -23.72 6.91
C ALA A 21 12.84 -22.44 7.09
N ALA A 22 13.72 -22.18 6.12
CA ALA A 22 14.06 -20.82 5.79
C ALA A 22 12.70 -20.17 5.54
N SER A 23 12.13 -19.57 6.60
CA SER A 23 11.28 -18.44 6.45
C SER A 23 12.14 -17.48 5.66
N GLY A 24 12.02 -17.54 4.33
CA GLY A 24 12.28 -16.40 3.49
C GLY A 24 11.50 -15.32 4.20
N ALA A 25 12.24 -14.46 4.89
CA ALA A 25 11.66 -13.29 5.47
C ALA A 25 11.12 -12.57 4.26
N ALA A 26 9.82 -12.75 3.99
CA ALA A 26 9.08 -11.81 3.22
C ALA A 26 9.39 -10.50 3.93
N VAL A 27 10.26 -9.70 3.32
CA VAL A 27 10.44 -8.32 3.71
C VAL A 27 9.11 -7.71 3.34
N SER A 28 8.12 -7.90 4.21
CA SER A 28 6.89 -7.13 4.21
C SER A 28 7.40 -5.71 4.36
N LYS A 29 7.48 -4.99 3.24
CA LYS A 29 7.72 -3.57 3.25
C LYS A 29 6.59 -3.00 4.08
N ARG A 30 6.86 -2.72 5.35
CA ARG A 30 5.89 -2.08 6.22
C ARG A 30 5.82 -0.63 5.77
N PHE A 31 4.91 -0.33 4.86
CA PHE A 31 4.55 1.04 4.54
C PHE A 31 4.15 1.73 5.84
N SER A 32 4.67 2.94 6.07
CA SER A 32 4.19 3.75 7.18
C SER A 32 2.90 4.44 6.77
N THR A 33 1.83 4.27 7.54
CA THR A 33 0.54 4.89 7.25
C THR A 33 0.60 6.39 7.52
N VAL A 34 0.18 7.18 6.54
CA VAL A 34 0.09 8.63 6.65
C VAL A 34 -1.22 9.00 7.33
N PRO A 35 -1.20 9.87 8.35
CA PRO A 35 -2.43 10.32 8.97
C PRO A 35 -3.28 11.12 7.98
N PHE A 36 -4.57 10.79 7.91
CA PHE A 36 -5.57 11.59 7.22
C PHE A 36 -6.13 12.66 8.17
N ALA A 37 -6.06 13.92 7.76
CA ALA A 37 -6.62 15.06 8.47
C ALA A 37 -7.97 15.45 7.83
N PRO A 38 -9.10 15.18 8.50
CA PRO A 38 -10.42 15.58 7.99
C PRO A 38 -10.55 17.09 7.89
N ALA A 39 -11.17 17.58 6.82
CA ALA A 39 -11.52 18.99 6.68
C ALA A 39 -12.84 19.29 7.42
N THR A 40 -13.03 20.54 7.83
CA THR A 40 -14.37 21.03 8.14
C THR A 40 -15.18 21.18 6.83
N PRO A 41 -16.52 21.08 6.86
CA PRO A 41 -17.36 21.27 5.67
C PRO A 41 -17.15 22.61 4.96
N GLU A 42 -16.63 23.61 5.66
CA GLU A 42 -16.36 24.97 5.16
C GLU A 42 -15.03 25.10 4.39
N GLN A 43 -14.12 24.13 4.52
CA GLN A 43 -12.76 24.19 3.96
C GLN A 43 -12.66 23.77 2.49
N GLY A 44 -13.79 23.40 1.85
CA GLY A 44 -13.82 22.94 0.45
C GLY A 44 -13.10 21.59 0.24
N ALA A 45 -13.21 21.03 -0.97
CA ALA A 45 -12.42 19.86 -1.36
C ALA A 45 -10.96 20.27 -1.62
N PHE A 46 -10.01 19.45 -1.17
CA PHE A 46 -8.60 19.75 -1.34
C PHE A 46 -8.08 19.14 -2.65
N ASP A 47 -7.84 20.01 -3.63
CA ASP A 47 -7.05 19.77 -4.84
C ASP A 47 -5.69 20.43 -4.56
N LYS A 48 -4.72 19.63 -4.15
CA LYS A 48 -3.42 20.12 -3.63
C LYS A 48 -2.31 19.88 -4.61
N CYS A 49 -2.51 19.05 -5.61
CA CYS A 49 -1.54 18.72 -6.64
C CYS A 49 -2.14 18.98 -8.02
N SER A 50 -1.34 19.51 -8.92
CA SER A 50 -1.74 19.73 -10.30
C SER A 50 -1.43 18.46 -11.10
N THR A 51 -2.33 18.03 -11.98
CA THR A 51 -2.05 17.07 -13.07
C THR A 51 -1.25 15.82 -12.67
N GLU A 52 -1.86 14.65 -12.76
CA GLU A 52 -1.17 13.39 -12.60
C GLU A 52 -0.53 12.91 -13.92
N GLY A 53 0.69 12.36 -13.82
CA GLY A 53 1.28 11.54 -14.87
C GLY A 53 1.42 10.11 -14.37
N HIS A 54 0.70 9.17 -14.97
CA HIS A 54 0.74 7.75 -14.61
C HIS A 54 1.19 6.87 -15.78
N HIS A 55 1.76 5.71 -15.46
CA HIS A 55 2.10 4.67 -16.42
C HIS A 55 1.95 3.28 -15.79
N LYS A 56 1.48 2.35 -16.61
CA LYS A 56 1.28 0.97 -16.21
C LYS A 56 2.62 0.30 -15.94
N GLY A 57 2.77 -0.22 -14.74
CA GLY A 57 3.96 -0.93 -14.28
C GLY A 57 3.91 -2.41 -14.66
N ASP A 58 5.01 -2.93 -15.19
CA ASP A 58 5.22 -4.37 -15.36
C ASP A 58 5.91 -4.95 -14.12
N LEU A 59 5.17 -5.13 -13.02
CA LEU A 59 5.68 -5.80 -11.83
C LEU A 59 4.86 -7.06 -11.53
N ALA A 60 5.41 -7.92 -10.67
CA ALA A 60 4.93 -9.29 -10.51
C ALA A 60 3.58 -9.41 -9.75
N HIS A 61 3.08 -8.32 -9.16
CA HIS A 61 1.97 -8.35 -8.19
C HIS A 61 1.02 -7.16 -8.32
N SER A 62 0.04 -7.31 -9.22
CA SER A 62 -1.02 -6.33 -9.45
C SER A 62 -2.25 -6.53 -8.54
N ALA A 63 -2.92 -5.44 -8.18
CA ALA A 63 -4.16 -5.44 -7.39
C ALA A 63 -5.40 -5.55 -8.28
N PRO A 64 -6.55 -6.03 -7.79
CA PRO A 64 -7.82 -5.91 -8.53
C PRO A 64 -8.27 -4.45 -8.60
N MET A 65 -8.60 -3.94 -9.80
CA MET A 65 -9.10 -2.57 -9.97
C MET A 65 -10.34 -2.26 -9.13
N LEU A 66 -11.22 -3.25 -8.88
CA LEU A 66 -12.40 -3.05 -8.04
C LEU A 66 -12.04 -2.59 -6.63
N ASP A 67 -11.02 -3.20 -6.02
CA ASP A 67 -10.54 -2.83 -4.70
C ASP A 67 -9.92 -1.42 -4.71
N CYS A 68 -9.28 -1.03 -5.82
CA CYS A 68 -8.73 0.32 -5.99
C CYS A 68 -9.81 1.38 -6.19
N LEU A 69 -10.93 1.07 -6.87
CA LEU A 69 -12.07 1.97 -6.99
C LEU A 69 -12.69 2.29 -5.62
N GLU A 70 -12.71 1.33 -4.69
CA GLU A 70 -13.18 1.56 -3.32
C GLU A 70 -12.29 2.57 -2.56
N ILE A 71 -10.99 2.68 -2.89
CA ILE A 71 -10.12 3.76 -2.38
C ILE A 71 -10.61 5.13 -2.87
N GLY A 72 -10.93 5.24 -4.16
CA GLY A 72 -11.49 6.46 -4.76
C GLY A 72 -12.85 6.82 -4.14
N ASP A 73 -13.74 5.85 -3.97
CA ASP A 73 -15.03 6.05 -3.31
C ASP A 73 -14.88 6.47 -1.84
N TRP A 74 -13.91 5.90 -1.11
CA TRP A 74 -13.60 6.35 0.24
C TRP A 74 -13.15 7.82 0.23
N ALA A 75 -12.21 8.20 -0.63
CA ALA A 75 -11.70 9.57 -0.71
C ALA A 75 -12.78 10.58 -1.11
N LYS A 76 -13.70 10.18 -2.00
CA LYS A 76 -14.85 10.99 -2.40
C LYS A 76 -15.80 11.30 -1.24
N ASN A 77 -15.98 10.35 -0.32
CA ASN A 77 -16.89 10.47 0.82
C ASN A 77 -16.23 11.05 2.08
N ASN A 78 -14.90 11.21 2.09
CA ASN A 78 -14.15 11.73 3.23
C ASN A 78 -13.38 12.99 2.82
N ASN A 79 -13.92 14.17 3.13
CA ASN A 79 -13.25 15.43 2.83
C ASN A 79 -12.05 15.64 3.76
N GLY A 80 -10.87 15.92 3.20
CA GLY A 80 -9.64 16.05 3.98
C GLY A 80 -8.38 15.86 3.16
N MET A 81 -7.27 15.72 3.84
CA MET A 81 -5.94 15.61 3.22
C MET A 81 -5.01 14.74 4.03
N TRP A 82 -4.10 14.06 3.34
CA TRP A 82 -2.94 13.43 3.94
C TRP A 82 -1.82 14.45 4.06
N ILE A 83 -1.20 14.53 5.24
CA ILE A 83 -0.08 15.41 5.51
C ILE A 83 1.19 14.56 5.50
N LEU A 84 2.05 14.80 4.50
CA LEU A 84 3.27 14.06 4.26
C LEU A 84 4.46 14.83 4.83
N ASP A 85 5.18 14.22 5.75
CA ASP A 85 6.50 14.68 6.15
C ASP A 85 7.51 14.42 5.01
N ALA A 86 8.56 15.23 4.92
CA ALA A 86 9.63 14.99 3.96
C ALA A 86 10.34 13.66 4.26
N THR A 87 10.46 12.78 3.27
CA THR A 87 11.24 11.55 3.42
C THR A 87 12.71 11.82 3.16
N THR A 88 13.58 11.03 3.78
CA THR A 88 14.95 10.91 3.29
C THR A 88 14.92 10.20 1.93
N ASP A 89 15.85 10.53 1.02
CA ASP A 89 15.95 9.94 -0.33
C ASP A 89 16.28 8.43 -0.37
N GLY A 90 15.93 7.66 0.67
CA GLY A 90 16.02 6.21 0.66
C GLY A 90 15.08 5.60 -0.38
N ASP A 91 15.56 4.63 -1.16
CA ASP A 91 14.80 3.96 -2.22
C ASP A 91 13.56 3.17 -1.73
N ASN A 92 13.34 3.07 -0.42
CA ASN A 92 12.30 2.23 0.18
C ASN A 92 11.28 2.97 1.06
N ASP A 93 11.34 4.30 1.15
CA ASP A 93 10.48 5.08 2.04
C ASP A 93 9.15 5.43 1.33
N TRP A 94 8.33 4.40 1.11
CA TRP A 94 6.95 4.56 0.62
C TRP A 94 5.97 4.63 1.79
N HIS A 95 5.01 5.54 1.67
CA HIS A 95 4.03 5.87 2.68
C HIS A 95 2.63 5.47 2.23
N LEU A 96 1.88 4.75 3.06
CA LEU A 96 0.53 4.33 2.74
C LEU A 96 -0.46 5.46 2.98
N LEU A 97 -1.15 5.90 1.93
CA LEU A 97 -2.29 6.82 2.06
C LEU A 97 -3.54 6.06 2.49
N HIS A 98 -3.86 5.00 1.74
CA HIS A 98 -5.03 4.18 1.98
C HIS A 98 -4.87 2.80 1.34
N ALA A 99 -5.47 1.78 1.95
CA ALA A 99 -5.57 0.44 1.41
C ALA A 99 -6.98 -0.08 1.59
N GLN A 100 -7.45 -0.84 0.60
CA GLN A 100 -8.77 -1.44 0.56
C GLN A 100 -8.67 -2.77 -0.19
N GLY A 101 -9.20 -3.84 0.40
CA GLY A 101 -9.04 -5.19 -0.13
C GLY A 101 -7.55 -5.52 -0.38
N ALA A 102 -7.24 -5.95 -1.60
CA ALA A 102 -5.90 -6.23 -2.06
C ALA A 102 -5.21 -5.01 -2.72
N CYS A 103 -5.81 -3.81 -2.70
CA CYS A 103 -5.23 -2.61 -3.30
C CYS A 103 -4.70 -1.63 -2.25
N ALA A 104 -3.56 -0.99 -2.54
CA ALA A 104 -2.97 0.05 -1.73
C ALA A 104 -2.47 1.20 -2.61
N LEU A 105 -2.77 2.43 -2.19
CA LEU A 105 -2.16 3.64 -2.74
C LEU A 105 -1.05 4.10 -1.80
N VAL A 106 0.18 4.00 -2.28
CA VAL A 106 1.36 4.46 -1.55
C VAL A 106 2.04 5.61 -2.29
N VAL A 107 2.73 6.47 -1.55
CA VAL A 107 3.41 7.65 -2.08
C VAL A 107 4.81 7.84 -1.52
N LYS A 108 5.63 8.61 -2.22
CA LYS A 108 6.97 9.01 -1.81
C LYS A 108 7.21 10.47 -2.17
N ASN A 109 7.76 11.24 -1.24
CA ASN A 109 7.96 12.68 -1.39
C ASN A 109 9.28 13.12 -0.73
N THR A 110 10.05 13.97 -1.40
CA THR A 110 11.34 14.49 -0.86
C THR A 110 11.18 15.78 -0.07
N GLN A 111 9.99 16.37 -0.10
CA GLN A 111 9.63 17.63 0.56
C GLN A 111 8.30 17.47 1.28
N ALA A 112 8.15 18.15 2.42
CA ALA A 112 6.90 18.13 3.18
C ALA A 112 5.78 18.71 2.31
N THR A 113 4.70 17.96 2.17
CA THR A 113 3.62 18.31 1.24
C THR A 113 2.32 17.67 1.68
N SER A 114 1.27 17.85 0.91
CA SER A 114 -0.04 17.30 1.21
C SER A 114 -0.75 16.84 -0.04
N ILE A 115 -1.43 15.70 0.09
CA ILE A 115 -2.32 15.17 -0.94
C ILE A 115 -3.75 15.32 -0.41
N GLY A 116 -4.61 15.95 -1.18
CA GLY A 116 -6.02 16.09 -0.87
C GLY A 116 -6.84 14.89 -1.31
N ASN A 117 -8.03 14.75 -0.74
CA ASN A 117 -8.96 13.68 -1.10
C ASN A 117 -9.36 13.75 -2.58
N LYS A 118 -9.47 14.95 -3.16
CA LYS A 118 -9.81 15.13 -4.58
C LYS A 118 -8.68 14.66 -5.50
N ASP A 119 -7.43 14.88 -5.13
CA ASP A 119 -6.26 14.37 -5.88
C ASP A 119 -6.32 12.84 -6.00
N VAL A 120 -6.72 12.14 -4.93
CA VAL A 120 -6.87 10.67 -4.93
C VAL A 120 -8.07 10.22 -5.77
N VAL A 121 -9.21 10.91 -5.68
CA VAL A 121 -10.40 10.60 -6.51
C VAL A 121 -10.05 10.73 -7.98
N ASP A 122 -9.52 11.88 -8.37
CA ASP A 122 -9.21 12.20 -9.77
C ASP A 122 -8.16 11.20 -10.32
N PHE A 123 -7.15 10.84 -9.52
CA PHE A 123 -6.17 9.82 -9.90
C PHE A 123 -6.77 8.42 -10.12
N ILE A 124 -7.59 7.92 -9.18
CA ILE A 124 -8.20 6.59 -9.32
C ILE A 124 -9.16 6.57 -10.52
N GLU A 125 -9.91 7.64 -10.74
CA GLU A 125 -10.78 7.81 -11.91
C GLU A 125 -9.97 7.85 -13.22
N ALA A 126 -8.82 8.56 -13.25
CA ALA A 126 -7.94 8.64 -14.40
C ALA A 126 -7.33 7.28 -14.76
N VAL A 127 -6.87 6.51 -13.78
CA VAL A 127 -6.38 5.14 -13.99
C VAL A 127 -7.49 4.23 -14.51
N HIS A 128 -8.67 4.28 -13.90
CA HIS A 128 -9.81 3.46 -14.33
C HIS A 128 -10.30 3.77 -15.76
N MET A 129 -10.38 5.06 -16.11
CA MET A 129 -10.86 5.51 -17.42
C MET A 129 -9.77 5.46 -18.51
N GLY A 130 -8.52 5.75 -18.15
CA GLY A 130 -7.37 5.82 -19.06
C GLY A 130 -6.97 4.46 -19.62
N ASP A 131 -7.09 3.40 -18.83
CA ASP A 131 -6.79 2.03 -19.25
C ASP A 131 -8.00 1.30 -19.88
N GLY A 132 -9.16 1.98 -19.93
CA GLY A 132 -10.35 1.53 -20.67
C GLY A 132 -11.14 0.42 -19.99
N ILE A 133 -11.98 0.73 -19.00
CA ILE A 133 -12.95 -0.20 -18.35
C ILE A 133 -12.36 -1.59 -18.02
N GLU A 134 -11.06 -1.69 -17.74
CA GLU A 134 -10.48 -2.95 -17.29
C GLU A 134 -10.68 -3.02 -15.77
N LEU A 135 -11.68 -3.80 -15.33
CA LEU A 135 -11.80 -4.26 -13.93
C LEU A 135 -10.74 -5.32 -13.56
N GLY A 136 -9.66 -5.38 -14.35
CA GLY A 136 -8.61 -6.37 -14.26
C GLY A 136 -7.54 -6.01 -13.21
N PRO A 137 -6.42 -6.74 -13.23
CA PRO A 137 -5.25 -6.39 -12.45
C PRO A 137 -4.71 -5.01 -12.83
N VAL A 138 -4.42 -4.19 -11.82
CA VAL A 138 -3.83 -2.85 -11.93
C VAL A 138 -2.55 -2.75 -11.13
N GLU A 139 -1.57 -2.10 -11.72
CA GLU A 139 -0.36 -1.67 -11.06
C GLU A 139 0.15 -0.41 -11.75
N GLU A 140 0.04 0.73 -11.09
CA GLU A 140 0.31 2.04 -11.69
C GLU A 140 1.35 2.80 -10.90
N LEU A 141 2.37 3.30 -11.59
CA LEU A 141 3.36 4.21 -11.02
C LEU A 141 3.24 5.57 -11.68
N GLY A 142 3.63 6.60 -10.96
CA GLY A 142 3.64 7.93 -11.54
C GLY A 142 3.92 9.02 -10.53
N THR A 143 3.50 10.23 -10.88
CA THR A 143 3.77 11.44 -10.13
C THR A 143 2.56 12.36 -10.09
N PHE A 144 2.21 12.83 -8.89
CA PHE A 144 1.42 14.03 -8.68
C PHE A 144 2.34 15.25 -8.83
N TYR A 145 2.08 16.12 -9.81
CA TYR A 145 2.92 17.29 -10.05
C TYR A 145 2.46 18.51 -9.27
N GLY A 146 3.36 19.47 -9.05
CA GLY A 146 2.99 20.80 -8.58
C GLY A 146 2.14 20.81 -7.30
N CYS A 147 2.41 19.90 -6.38
CA CYS A 147 1.76 19.84 -5.09
C CYS A 147 2.06 21.10 -4.26
N GLN A 148 1.22 21.40 -3.27
CA GLN A 148 1.44 22.53 -2.36
C GLN A 148 2.88 22.52 -1.83
N GLY A 149 3.56 23.66 -1.96
CA GLY A 149 5.00 23.78 -1.71
C GLY A 149 5.90 23.62 -2.94
N GLY A 150 5.32 23.37 -4.13
CA GLY A 150 6.04 23.14 -5.38
C GLY A 150 6.69 21.75 -5.46
N ALA A 151 6.19 20.80 -4.67
CA ALA A 151 6.73 19.45 -4.58
C ALA A 151 6.09 18.55 -5.65
N ASP A 152 6.88 17.58 -6.13
CA ASP A 152 6.37 16.46 -6.91
C ASP A 152 6.31 15.24 -5.99
N VAL A 153 5.22 14.48 -6.06
CA VAL A 153 5.00 13.29 -5.21
C VAL A 153 4.86 12.06 -6.09
N SER A 154 5.80 11.13 -5.97
CA SER A 154 5.68 9.84 -6.63
C SER A 154 4.58 9.02 -5.98
N PHE A 155 3.78 8.32 -6.76
CA PHE A 155 2.79 7.37 -6.26
C PHE A 155 2.99 5.99 -6.87
N TRP A 156 2.41 5.00 -6.21
CA TRP A 156 2.29 3.64 -6.69
C TRP A 156 0.97 3.04 -6.19
N LEU A 157 0.08 2.72 -7.12
CA LEU A 157 -1.14 1.96 -6.89
C LEU A 157 -0.83 0.48 -7.15
N ARG A 158 -0.97 -0.36 -6.14
CA ARG A 158 -0.43 -1.73 -6.17
C ARG A 158 -1.16 -2.70 -5.27
N SER A 159 -0.74 -3.97 -5.30
CA SER A 159 -1.17 -4.95 -4.32
C SER A 159 -0.76 -4.56 -2.88
N SER A 160 -1.70 -4.60 -1.94
CA SER A 160 -1.47 -4.31 -0.51
C SER A 160 -0.59 -5.33 0.21
N ASP A 161 -0.50 -6.55 -0.33
CA ASP A 161 0.28 -7.65 0.25
C ASP A 161 1.77 -7.62 -0.16
N SER A 162 2.17 -6.63 -0.97
CA SER A 162 3.45 -6.59 -1.69
C SER A 162 4.37 -5.45 -1.26
#